data_AF-A0A1F6W3J9-F1
#
_entry.id   AF-A0A1F6W3J9-F1
#
_cell.length_a   1.000
_cell.length_b   1.000
_cell.length_c   1.000
_cell.angle_alpha   90.00
_cell.angle_beta   90.00
_cell.angle_gamma   90.00
#
_symmetry.space_group_name_H-M   'P 1'
#
loop_
_entity.id
_entity.type
_entity.pdbx_description
1 polymer ?
#
loop_
_entity_poly.entity_id
_entity_poly.type
_entity_poly.pdbx_seq_one_letter_code
_entity_poly.pdbx_strand_id
1 'polypeptide(L)'
;MDWNTRETKQLIAGILELKNSDEAKRFLRDLMTPQEIKEFANRLEAASLLSSLTQYNFITKRTGLSSATIARIAKWLNGSLGGYRLILNRLNHHHNHSKLRKGLSLSS
;
A
#
# COMPACT_ATOMS: atom_id res chain seq x y z
N MET A 1 12.15 -9.40 13.54
CA MET A 1 10.83 -9.15 14.16
C MET A 1 10.19 -10.50 14.37
N ASP A 2 9.69 -10.76 15.57
CA ASP A 2 9.00 -12.02 15.88
C ASP A 2 7.51 -11.86 15.60
N TRP A 3 7.00 -12.64 14.64
CA TRP A 3 5.59 -12.66 14.25
C TRP A 3 4.78 -13.73 14.98
N ASN A 4 5.39 -14.45 15.92
CA ASN A 4 4.75 -15.58 16.61
C ASN A 4 4.15 -15.24 17.96
N THR A 5 4.29 -13.99 18.42
CA THR A 5 3.67 -13.53 19.67
C THR A 5 2.14 -13.49 19.54
N ARG A 6 1.44 -13.55 20.67
CA ARG A 6 -0.03 -13.50 20.70
C ARG A 6 -0.55 -12.19 20.10
N GLU A 7 0.09 -11.08 20.43
CA GLU A 7 -0.29 -9.73 20.03
C GLU A 7 -0.12 -9.52 18.52
N THR A 8 1.01 -9.99 17.95
CA THR A 8 1.25 -9.89 16.49
C THR A 8 0.31 -10.81 15.70
N LYS A 9 0.07 -12.03 16.17
CA LYS A 9 -0.92 -12.94 15.59
C LYS A 9 -2.34 -12.34 15.60
N GLN A 10 -2.75 -11.73 16.71
CA GLN A 10 -4.06 -11.09 16.83
C GLN A 10 -4.23 -9.93 15.85
N LEU A 11 -3.20 -9.07 15.71
CA LEU A 11 -3.22 -7.97 14.75
C LEU A 11 -3.37 -8.48 13.31
N ILE A 12 -2.58 -9.50 12.92
CA ILE A 12 -2.66 -10.07 11.57
C ILE A 12 -4.02 -10.74 11.33
N ALA A 13 -4.54 -11.49 12.29
CA ALA A 13 -5.88 -12.08 12.19
C ALA A 13 -6.96 -11.01 12.00
N GLY A 14 -6.91 -9.92 12.76
CA GLY A 14 -7.84 -8.79 12.61
C GLY A 14 -7.77 -8.14 11.23
N ILE A 15 -6.56 -7.93 10.69
CA ILE A 15 -6.39 -7.38 9.33
C ILE A 15 -7.01 -8.30 8.27
N LEU A 16 -6.88 -9.62 8.43
CA LEU A 16 -7.43 -10.60 7.48
C LEU A 16 -8.96 -10.72 7.53
N GLU A 17 -9.61 -10.27 8.60
CA GLU A 17 -11.07 -10.31 8.71
C GLU A 17 -11.79 -9.15 8.01
N LEU A 18 -11.08 -8.07 7.65
CA LEU A 18 -11.68 -6.91 6.96
C LEU A 18 -12.26 -7.31 5.59
N LYS A 19 -13.55 -7.04 5.36
CA LYS A 19 -14.25 -7.45 4.12
C LYS A 19 -14.41 -6.34 3.11
N ASN A 20 -14.40 -5.08 3.54
CA ASN A 20 -14.65 -3.92 2.68
C ASN A 20 -13.88 -2.67 3.13
N SER A 21 -13.89 -1.63 2.28
CA SER A 21 -13.15 -0.39 2.53
C SER A 21 -13.63 0.37 3.76
N ASP A 22 -14.90 0.26 4.13
CA ASP A 22 -15.45 1.04 5.24
C ASP A 22 -15.09 0.41 6.59
N GLU A 23 -15.08 -0.92 6.68
CA GLU A 23 -14.47 -1.64 7.80
C GLU A 23 -12.99 -1.29 7.96
N ALA A 24 -12.23 -1.31 6.87
CA ALA A 24 -10.80 -0.98 6.90
C ALA A 24 -10.55 0.46 7.37
N LYS A 25 -11.34 1.45 6.89
CA LYS A 25 -11.22 2.85 7.34
C LYS A 25 -11.49 3.00 8.83
N ARG A 26 -12.54 2.37 9.36
CA ARG A 26 -12.86 2.42 10.80
C ARG A 26 -11.75 1.78 11.63
N PHE A 27 -11.36 0.56 11.29
CA PHE A 27 -10.31 -0.17 12.01
C PHE A 27 -8.98 0.58 12.01
N LEU A 28 -8.54 1.09 10.86
CA LEU A 28 -7.28 1.85 10.79
C LEU A 28 -7.35 3.16 11.56
N ARG A 29 -8.53 3.82 11.62
CA ARG A 29 -8.68 5.07 12.37
C ARG A 29 -8.65 4.85 13.89
N ASP A 30 -9.15 3.73 14.36
CA ASP A 30 -9.08 3.34 15.78
C ASP A 30 -7.67 2.89 16.16
N LEU A 31 -6.96 2.19 15.26
CA LEU A 31 -5.61 1.68 15.49
C LEU A 31 -4.53 2.75 15.37
N MET A 32 -4.73 3.73 14.49
CA MET A 32 -3.69 4.68 14.09
C MET A 32 -4.17 6.14 14.15
N THR A 33 -3.23 7.04 14.41
CA THR A 33 -3.46 8.48 14.29
C THR A 33 -3.61 8.90 12.82
N PRO A 34 -4.27 10.05 12.54
CA PRO A 34 -4.36 10.57 11.17
C PRO A 34 -3.00 10.80 10.51
N GLN A 35 -1.99 11.18 11.29
CA GLN A 35 -0.64 11.41 10.79
C GLN A 35 0.06 10.11 10.39
N GLU A 36 -0.11 9.03 11.15
CA GLU A 36 0.43 7.71 10.80
C GLU A 36 -0.27 7.13 9.56
N ILE A 37 -1.58 7.33 9.42
CA ILE A 37 -2.32 6.92 8.21
C ILE A 37 -1.75 7.62 6.99
N LYS A 38 -1.55 8.95 7.07
CA LYS A 38 -0.95 9.75 6.00
C LYS A 38 0.47 9.27 5.68
N GLU A 39 1.28 9.01 6.70
CA GLU A 39 2.65 8.50 6.53
C GLU A 39 2.66 7.15 5.80
N PHE A 40 1.84 6.18 6.20
CA PHE A 40 1.79 4.87 5.54
C PHE A 40 1.21 4.95 4.13
N ALA A 41 0.22 5.80 3.90
CA ALA A 41 -0.30 6.08 2.55
C ALA A 41 0.81 6.64 1.65
N ASN A 42 1.58 7.63 2.12
CA ASN A 42 2.70 8.21 1.38
C ASN A 42 3.81 7.19 1.10
N ARG A 43 4.08 6.25 2.03
CA ARG A 43 5.04 5.17 1.81
C ARG A 43 4.58 4.20 0.72
N LEU A 44 3.30 3.85 0.68
CA LEU A 44 2.74 2.99 -0.37
C LEU A 44 2.77 3.70 -1.73
N GLU A 45 2.42 4.98 -1.78
CA GLU A 45 2.53 5.82 -2.98
C GLU A 45 3.98 5.89 -3.48
N ALA A 46 4.94 6.13 -2.60
CA ALA A 46 6.36 6.12 -2.96
C ALA A 46 6.81 4.77 -3.54
N ALA A 47 6.36 3.64 -2.96
CA ALA A 47 6.66 2.31 -3.50
C ALA A 47 6.05 2.12 -4.90
N SER A 48 4.83 2.61 -5.13
CA SER A 48 4.17 2.59 -6.45
C SER A 48 4.96 3.40 -7.49
N LEU A 49 5.36 4.64 -7.14
CA LEU A 49 6.15 5.50 -8.02
C LEU A 49 7.53 4.91 -8.33
N LEU A 50 8.20 4.33 -7.33
CA LEU A 50 9.47 3.62 -7.50
C LEU A 50 9.33 2.42 -8.44
N SER A 51 8.24 1.65 -8.33
CA SER A 51 7.96 0.54 -9.27
C SER A 51 7.73 1.01 -10.70
N SER A 52 7.39 2.28 -10.90
CA SER A 52 7.23 2.94 -12.20
C SER A 52 8.50 3.68 -12.66
N LEU A 53 9.66 3.41 -12.04
CA LEU A 53 10.96 4.05 -12.34
C LEU A 53 10.96 5.59 -12.20
N THR A 54 10.11 6.13 -11.31
CA THR A 54 10.04 7.58 -11.06
C THR A 54 11.27 8.07 -10.30
N GLN A 55 11.81 9.24 -10.68
CA GLN A 55 12.96 9.85 -10.01
C GLN A 55 12.63 10.34 -8.58
N TYR A 56 13.63 10.30 -7.69
CA TYR A 56 13.45 10.57 -6.26
C TYR A 56 12.96 12.00 -5.97
N ASN A 57 13.43 13.00 -6.72
CA ASN A 57 13.00 14.38 -6.59
C ASN A 57 11.48 14.55 -6.78
N PHE A 58 10.89 13.85 -7.74
CA PHE A 58 9.44 13.86 -7.96
C PHE A 58 8.71 13.14 -6.83
N ILE A 59 9.22 12.01 -6.35
CA ILE A 59 8.64 11.27 -5.23
C ILE A 59 8.63 12.13 -3.96
N THR A 60 9.74 12.82 -3.66
CA THR A 60 9.82 13.76 -2.53
C THR A 60 8.78 14.87 -2.65
N LYS A 61 8.66 15.51 -3.82
CA LYS A 61 7.66 16.57 -4.04
C LYS A 61 6.22 16.06 -3.90
N ARG A 62 5.94 14.84 -4.35
CA ARG A 62 4.60 14.24 -4.34
C ARG A 62 4.18 13.76 -2.96
N THR A 63 5.09 13.11 -2.23
CA THR A 63 4.78 12.39 -0.99
C THR A 63 5.21 13.14 0.27
N GLY A 64 6.09 14.14 0.16
CA GLY A 64 6.69 14.83 1.29
C GLY A 64 7.72 14.00 2.07
N LEU A 65 8.04 12.78 1.61
CA LEU A 65 9.01 11.91 2.27
C LEU A 65 10.45 12.36 2.00
N SER A 66 11.32 12.19 2.99
CA SER A 66 12.76 12.45 2.83
C SER A 66 13.42 11.43 1.90
N SER A 67 14.50 11.84 1.21
CA SER A 67 15.29 10.96 0.35
C SER A 67 15.79 9.69 1.08
N ALA A 68 16.14 9.82 2.37
CA ALA A 68 16.54 8.69 3.20
C ALA A 68 15.39 7.69 3.42
N THR A 69 14.16 8.18 3.57
CA THR A 69 12.97 7.32 3.70
C THR A 69 12.64 6.65 2.37
N ILE A 70 12.70 7.38 1.26
CA ILE A 70 12.51 6.82 -0.08
C ILE A 70 13.54 5.72 -0.37
N ALA A 71 14.81 5.92 0.00
CA ALA A 71 15.86 4.90 -0.15
C ALA A 71 15.57 3.62 0.64
N ARG A 72 15.03 3.74 1.87
CA ARG A 72 14.60 2.57 2.67
C ARG A 72 13.44 1.84 2.00
N ILE A 73 12.46 2.57 1.47
CA ILE A 73 11.33 1.98 0.73
C ILE A 73 11.83 1.25 -0.51
N ALA A 74 12.73 1.85 -1.29
CA ALA A 74 13.34 1.21 -2.45
C ALA A 74 14.05 -0.10 -2.07
N LYS A 75 14.80 -0.10 -0.97
CA LYS A 75 15.43 -1.32 -0.44
C LYS A 75 14.40 -2.40 -0.09
N TRP A 76 13.29 -2.06 0.55
CA TRP A 76 12.24 -3.03 0.90
C TRP A 76 11.42 -3.48 -0.31
N LEU A 77 11.15 -2.59 -1.25
CA LEU A 77 10.48 -2.89 -2.52
C LEU A 77 11.27 -3.91 -3.34
N ASN A 78 12.60 -3.84 -3.31
CA ASN A 78 13.50 -4.78 -3.98
C ASN A 78 13.96 -5.93 -3.08
N GLY A 79 13.52 -5.97 -1.81
CA GLY A 79 13.94 -6.97 -0.83
C GLY A 79 13.25 -8.33 -0.99
N SER A 80 13.74 -9.33 -0.26
CA SER A 80 13.25 -10.72 -0.34
C SER A 80 11.81 -10.91 0.15
N LEU A 81 11.37 -10.14 1.15
CA LEU A 81 10.02 -10.27 1.73
C LEU A 81 8.89 -9.96 0.72
N GLY A 82 9.13 -9.08 -0.24
CA GLY A 82 8.23 -8.88 -1.39
C GLY A 82 6.84 -8.28 -1.11
N GLY A 83 6.54 -7.83 0.11
CA GLY A 83 5.22 -7.31 0.49
C GLY A 83 4.71 -6.15 -0.39
N TYR A 84 5.57 -5.19 -0.72
CA TYR A 84 5.20 -4.10 -1.65
C TYR A 84 4.87 -4.62 -3.05
N ARG A 85 5.71 -5.51 -3.61
CA ARG A 85 5.47 -6.08 -4.95
C ARG A 85 4.14 -6.85 -4.98
N LEU A 86 3.86 -7.62 -3.93
CA LEU A 86 2.61 -8.39 -3.81
C LEU A 86 1.38 -7.48 -3.87
N ILE A 87 1.34 -6.42 -3.04
CA ILE A 87 0.16 -5.56 -2.96
C ILE A 87 0.01 -4.69 -4.21
N LEU A 88 1.10 -4.14 -4.75
CA LEU A 88 1.08 -3.32 -5.96
C LEU A 88 0.59 -4.14 -7.17
N ASN A 89 1.04 -5.39 -7.31
CA ASN A 89 0.55 -6.28 -8.38
C ASN A 89 -0.97 -6.51 -8.26
N ARG A 90 -1.47 -6.81 -7.05
CA ARG A 90 -2.92 -7.01 -6.83
C ARG A 90 -3.74 -5.77 -7.16
N LEU A 91 -3.27 -4.59 -6.74
CA LEU A 91 -3.94 -3.31 -7.02
C LEU A 91 -3.98 -3.03 -8.54
N ASN A 92 -2.87 -3.27 -9.25
CA ASN A 92 -2.79 -3.07 -10.69
C ASN A 92 -3.71 -4.04 -11.46
N HIS A 93 -3.79 -5.32 -11.05
CA HIS A 93 -4.70 -6.28 -11.67
C HIS A 93 -6.17 -5.93 -11.45
N HIS A 94 -6.54 -5.50 -10.25
CA HIS A 94 -7.91 -5.09 -9.96
C HIS A 94 -8.33 -3.85 -10.79
N HIS A 95 -7.38 -2.93 -11.02
CA HIS A 95 -7.60 -1.76 -11.87
C HIS A 95 -7.78 -2.11 -13.36
N ASN A 96 -7.08 -3.13 -13.88
CA ASN A 96 -7.30 -3.58 -15.25
C ASN A 96 -8.67 -4.27 -15.42
N HIS A 97 -9.11 -5.03 -14.43
CA HIS A 97 -10.40 -5.73 -14.50
C HIS A 97 -11.61 -4.79 -14.39
N SER A 98 -11.49 -3.68 -13.66
CA SER A 98 -12.54 -2.64 -13.61
C SER A 98 -12.63 -1.83 -14.92
N LYS A 99 -11.51 -1.59 -15.60
CA LYS A 99 -11.49 -0.96 -16.94
C LYS A 99 -12.14 -1.83 -18.01
N LEU A 100 -11.89 -3.14 -18.02
CA LEU A 100 -12.51 -4.09 -18.96
C LEU A 100 -14.03 -4.13 -18.83
N ARG A 101 -14.56 -4.12 -17.59
CA ARG A 101 -16.01 -4.08 -17.33
C ARG A 101 -16.69 -2.80 -17.81
N LYS A 102 -15.99 -1.66 -17.79
CA LYS A 102 -16.51 -0.37 -18.29
C LYS A 102 -16.51 -0.25 -19.81
N GLY A 103 -15.64 -1.01 -20.51
CA GLY A 103 -15.60 -1.04 -21.98
C GLY A 103 -16.74 -1.86 -22.61
N LEU A 104 -17.22 -2.90 -21.91
CA LEU A 104 -18.31 -3.76 -22.36
C LEU A 104 -19.72 -3.15 -22.18
N SER A 105 -19.85 -2.05 -21.45
CA SER A 105 -21.14 -1.35 -21.26
C SER A 105 -21.41 -0.24 -22.29
N LEU A 106 -20.55 -0.09 -23.31
CA LEU A 106 -20.66 0.96 -24.34
C LEU A 106 -20.99 0.38 -25.73
N SER A 107 -21.36 -0.89 -25.82
CA SER A 107 -21.72 -1.58 -27.07
C SER A 107 -23.13 -2.17 -27.03
N SER A 108 -24.10 -1.43 -26.49
CA SER A 108 -25.53 -1.75 -26.57
C SER A 108 -26.33 -0.48 -26.78
#